data_AF-A0A8W8LTW2-F1
#
_entry.id   AF-A0A8W8LTW2-F1
#
_cell.length_a   1.000
_cell.length_b   1.000
_cell.length_c   1.000
_cell.angle_alpha   90.00
_cell.angle_beta   90.00
_cell.angle_gamma   90.00
#
_symmetry.space_group_name_H-M   'P 1'
#
loop_
_entity.id
_entity.type
_entity.pdbx_description
1 polymer ?
#
loop_
_entity_poly.entity_id
_entity_poly.type
_entity_poly.pdbx_seq_one_letter_code
_entity_poly.pdbx_strand_id
1 'polypeptide(L)'
;MLLKRIQGTMAEAENKPTAEEDLHEDDPNYRAPAQKSVKEIVEADQEDESLRKYKESLLGGAIKEVKPPFPDDKRNVIVSKLSLVVEGRTDKELDLTGDLSKLKEQVFTIKEGAKYRMKVSFYVQREIVSGLRYEQKTSRKGIQDVLGAVDKSKFMVGSYGPKETAHEYLTPIDEAPSGMLVRGSYTVESKFTDDDRNSILEWKWKFEIKKDWDD
;
A
#
# COMPACT_ATOMS: atom_id res chain seq x y z
N MET A 1 13.92 -7.53 -1.97
CA MET A 1 13.25 -7.77 -3.28
C MET A 1 14.08 -7.40 -4.51
N LEU A 2 14.53 -6.15 -4.72
CA LEU A 2 15.36 -5.77 -5.91
C LEU A 2 16.65 -6.59 -6.08
N LEU A 3 17.43 -6.75 -4.99
CA LEU A 3 18.71 -7.46 -5.06
C LEU A 3 18.58 -8.97 -4.85
N LYS A 4 17.50 -9.49 -4.25
CA LYS A 4 17.17 -10.92 -4.34
C LYS A 4 16.88 -11.30 -5.81
N ARG A 5 16.20 -10.44 -6.57
CA ARG A 5 16.00 -10.59 -8.03
C ARG A 5 17.30 -10.47 -8.84
N ILE A 6 18.17 -9.52 -8.50
CA ILE A 6 19.49 -9.38 -9.15
C ILE A 6 20.47 -10.51 -8.76
N GLN A 7 20.42 -11.00 -7.51
CA GLN A 7 21.22 -12.13 -7.04
C GLN A 7 20.75 -13.45 -7.65
N GLY A 8 19.43 -13.67 -7.76
CA GLY A 8 18.87 -14.83 -8.49
C GLY A 8 19.32 -14.86 -9.95
N THR A 9 19.27 -13.72 -10.64
CA THR A 9 19.74 -13.61 -12.04
C THR A 9 21.26 -13.79 -12.21
N MET A 10 22.07 -13.61 -11.16
CA MET A 10 23.52 -13.82 -11.21
C MET A 10 23.96 -15.21 -10.69
N ALA A 11 23.07 -15.96 -10.03
CA ALA A 11 23.39 -17.22 -9.36
C ALA A 11 22.85 -18.48 -10.06
N GLU A 12 21.98 -18.38 -11.07
CA GLU A 12 21.34 -19.54 -11.70
C GLU A 12 21.78 -19.75 -13.16
N ALA A 13 22.85 -20.52 -13.33
CA ALA A 13 23.08 -21.34 -14.52
C ALA A 13 22.99 -22.82 -14.12
N GLU A 14 21.86 -23.24 -13.53
CA GLU A 14 21.49 -24.66 -13.45
C GLU A 14 19.98 -24.81 -13.22
N ASN A 15 19.37 -25.63 -14.07
CA ASN A 15 17.95 -25.85 -14.29
C ASN A 15 17.13 -26.22 -13.03
N LYS A 16 16.25 -25.31 -12.58
CA LYS A 16 15.07 -25.60 -11.74
C LYS A 16 13.91 -24.68 -12.14
N PRO A 17 12.65 -25.17 -12.08
CA PRO A 17 11.50 -24.40 -12.53
C PRO A 17 11.26 -23.22 -11.58
N THR A 18 11.38 -22.01 -12.11
CA THR A 18 10.96 -20.75 -11.49
C THR A 18 9.45 -20.79 -11.27
N ALA A 19 9.04 -21.02 -10.03
CA ALA A 19 7.72 -20.65 -9.54
C ALA A 19 7.88 -19.42 -8.65
N GLU A 20 6.84 -18.58 -8.65
CA GLU A 20 6.72 -17.27 -8.00
C GLU A 20 7.33 -16.10 -8.80
N GLU A 21 6.57 -15.21 -9.44
CA GLU A 21 5.19 -15.13 -9.89
C GLU A 21 5.17 -13.80 -10.65
N ASP A 22 4.62 -13.80 -11.87
CA ASP A 22 4.18 -12.54 -12.50
C ASP A 22 3.34 -11.79 -11.48
N LEU A 23 3.84 -10.62 -11.06
CA LEU A 23 3.14 -9.72 -10.17
C LEU A 23 1.85 -9.28 -10.88
N HIS A 24 0.79 -10.06 -10.67
CA HIS A 24 -0.57 -9.90 -11.21
C HIS A 24 -0.68 -8.72 -12.16
N GLU A 25 -0.44 -8.98 -13.45
CA GLU A 25 -1.19 -8.23 -14.46
C GLU A 25 -2.65 -8.28 -14.04
N ASP A 26 -3.35 -7.14 -14.12
CA ASP A 26 -4.79 -7.07 -13.83
C ASP A 26 -5.44 -8.29 -14.50
N ASP A 27 -6.04 -9.20 -13.72
CA ASP A 27 -6.64 -10.42 -14.27
C ASP A 27 -7.53 -9.98 -15.45
N PRO A 28 -7.23 -10.40 -16.69
CA PRO A 28 -7.93 -9.89 -17.86
C PRO A 28 -9.44 -10.21 -17.81
N ASN A 29 -9.85 -11.13 -16.94
CA ASN A 29 -11.24 -11.48 -16.72
C ASN A 29 -11.90 -10.67 -15.59
N TYR A 30 -11.13 -9.99 -14.74
CA TYR A 30 -11.70 -9.13 -13.69
C TYR A 30 -12.33 -7.89 -14.30
N ARG A 31 -13.58 -7.62 -13.92
CA ARG A 31 -14.30 -6.39 -14.27
C ARG A 31 -14.68 -5.68 -12.99
N ALA A 32 -14.25 -4.43 -12.89
CA ALA A 32 -14.63 -3.58 -11.77
C ALA A 32 -16.15 -3.53 -11.62
N PRO A 33 -16.69 -3.55 -10.39
CA PRO A 33 -18.12 -3.45 -10.16
C PRO A 33 -18.66 -2.11 -10.65
N ALA A 34 -19.94 -2.08 -11.04
CA ALA A 34 -20.60 -0.81 -11.33
C ALA A 34 -20.65 0.07 -10.07
N GLN A 35 -20.32 1.35 -10.22
CA GLN A 35 -20.42 2.32 -9.14
C GLN A 35 -21.87 2.44 -8.68
N LYS A 36 -22.07 2.27 -7.37
CA LYS A 36 -23.34 2.52 -6.66
C LYS A 36 -23.03 3.25 -5.37
N SER A 37 -23.85 4.22 -5.04
CA SER A 37 -23.73 4.94 -3.78
C SER A 37 -24.12 4.04 -2.60
N VAL A 38 -23.61 4.36 -1.41
CA VAL A 38 -24.02 3.69 -0.17
C VAL A 38 -25.53 3.76 0.01
N LYS A 39 -26.13 4.92 -0.31
CA LYS A 39 -27.57 5.13 -0.21
C LYS A 39 -28.35 4.18 -1.12
N GLU A 40 -27.98 4.07 -2.40
CA GLU A 40 -28.64 3.16 -3.34
C GLU A 40 -28.50 1.69 -2.92
N ILE A 41 -27.35 1.31 -2.34
CA ILE A 41 -27.13 -0.06 -1.83
C ILE A 41 -28.07 -0.35 -0.66
N VAL A 42 -28.27 0.61 0.24
CA VAL A 42 -29.16 0.48 1.41
C VAL A 42 -30.64 0.53 1.02
N GLU A 43 -31.00 1.32 0.01
CA GLU A 43 -32.38 1.45 -0.49
C GLU A 43 -32.82 0.26 -1.35
N ALA A 44 -31.88 -0.48 -1.94
CA ALA A 44 -32.19 -1.73 -2.64
C ALA A 44 -32.63 -2.83 -1.66
N ASP A 45 -33.61 -3.63 -2.05
CA ASP A 45 -34.03 -4.86 -1.38
C ASP A 45 -34.44 -4.67 0.09
N GLN A 46 -35.07 -3.54 0.43
CA GLN A 46 -35.48 -3.24 1.81
C GLN A 46 -36.55 -4.19 2.35
N GLU A 47 -37.29 -4.84 1.46
CA GLU A 47 -38.26 -5.88 1.78
C GLU A 47 -37.61 -7.20 2.21
N ASP A 48 -36.32 -7.42 1.93
CA ASP A 48 -35.60 -8.65 2.26
C ASP A 48 -34.82 -8.49 3.58
N GLU A 49 -35.30 -9.15 4.63
CA GLU A 49 -34.68 -9.13 5.96
C GLU A 49 -33.24 -9.68 5.96
N SER A 50 -32.96 -10.69 5.14
CA SER A 50 -31.65 -11.34 5.08
C SER A 50 -30.62 -10.43 4.41
N LEU A 51 -31.00 -9.77 3.32
CA LEU A 51 -30.13 -8.81 2.62
C LEU A 51 -29.90 -7.55 3.45
N ARG A 52 -30.90 -7.09 4.20
CA ARG A 52 -30.74 -5.99 5.14
C ARG A 52 -29.73 -6.31 6.24
N LYS A 53 -29.87 -7.46 6.90
CA LYS A 53 -28.91 -7.91 7.92
C LYS A 53 -27.50 -8.10 7.35
N TYR A 54 -27.40 -8.61 6.12
CA TYR A 54 -26.12 -8.75 5.42
C TYR A 54 -25.46 -7.38 5.15
N LYS A 55 -26.21 -6.41 4.59
CA LYS A 55 -25.72 -5.04 4.36
C LYS A 55 -25.32 -4.38 5.68
N GLU A 56 -26.12 -4.54 6.75
CA GLU A 56 -25.79 -4.06 8.09
C GLU A 56 -24.48 -4.65 8.63
N SER A 57 -24.23 -5.94 8.41
CA SER A 57 -22.99 -6.58 8.85
C SER A 57 -21.74 -6.06 8.13
N LEU A 58 -21.88 -5.72 6.84
CA LEU A 58 -20.76 -5.25 6.00
C LEU A 58 -20.50 -3.76 6.14
N LEU A 59 -21.57 -2.97 6.10
CA LEU A 59 -21.52 -1.51 6.08
C LEU A 59 -21.50 -0.95 7.51
N GLY A 60 -22.14 -1.63 8.46
CA GLY A 60 -22.14 -1.23 9.87
C GLY A 60 -22.51 0.25 10.05
N GLY A 61 -21.55 1.04 10.53
CA GLY A 61 -21.69 2.49 10.70
C GLY A 61 -21.92 3.27 9.40
N ALA A 62 -21.52 2.73 8.24
CA ALA A 62 -21.71 3.36 6.93
C ALA A 62 -23.19 3.46 6.50
N ILE A 63 -24.08 2.66 7.08
CA ILE A 63 -25.53 2.77 6.85
C ILE A 63 -26.11 4.00 7.56
N LYS A 64 -25.47 4.42 8.64
CA LYS A 64 -25.80 5.65 9.34
C LYS A 64 -25.06 6.80 8.66
N GLU A 65 -25.58 8.01 8.82
CA GLU A 65 -24.91 9.21 8.33
C GLU A 65 -23.54 9.36 9.03
N VAL A 66 -22.48 8.92 8.34
CA VAL A 66 -21.10 9.01 8.83
C VAL A 66 -20.70 10.47 8.77
N LYS A 67 -20.30 11.04 9.91
CA LYS A 67 -19.70 12.37 9.92
C LYS A 67 -18.32 12.28 9.25
N PRO A 68 -18.07 12.99 8.13
CA PRO A 68 -16.78 12.93 7.47
C PRO A 68 -15.69 13.40 8.44
N PRO A 69 -14.63 12.61 8.70
CA PRO A 69 -13.54 13.01 9.59
C PRO A 69 -12.82 14.27 9.11
N PHE A 70 -12.85 14.52 7.80
CA PHE A 70 -12.29 15.71 7.15
C PHE A 70 -13.38 16.38 6.30
N PRO A 71 -14.31 17.12 6.94
CA PRO A 71 -15.49 17.65 6.25
C PRO A 71 -15.15 18.64 5.13
N ASP A 72 -14.06 19.39 5.30
CA ASP A 72 -13.55 20.36 4.31
C ASP A 72 -12.80 19.70 3.15
N ASP A 73 -12.35 18.45 3.33
CA ASP A 73 -11.74 17.68 2.26
C ASP A 73 -12.82 17.04 1.40
N LYS A 74 -12.76 17.30 0.08
CA LYS A 74 -13.73 16.77 -0.89
C LYS A 74 -13.41 15.34 -1.33
N ARG A 75 -12.19 14.85 -1.08
CA ARG A 75 -11.77 13.51 -1.48
C ARG A 75 -12.56 12.45 -0.72
N ASN A 76 -12.92 11.35 -1.39
CA ASN A 76 -13.59 10.24 -0.69
C ASN A 76 -12.60 9.42 0.16
N VAL A 77 -11.38 9.24 -0.36
CA VAL A 77 -10.30 8.52 0.31
C VAL A 77 -9.17 9.49 0.65
N ILE A 78 -8.74 9.47 1.92
CA ILE A 78 -7.66 10.31 2.42
C ILE A 78 -6.62 9.39 3.06
N VAL A 79 -5.49 9.22 2.37
CA VAL A 79 -4.35 8.47 2.93
C VAL A 79 -3.62 9.39 3.89
N SER A 80 -3.62 9.04 5.17
CA SER A 80 -3.12 9.93 6.22
C SER A 80 -1.70 9.60 6.65
N LYS A 81 -1.30 8.33 6.63
CA LYS A 81 -0.02 7.91 7.20
C LYS A 81 0.53 6.66 6.54
N LEU A 82 1.85 6.62 6.39
CA LEU A 82 2.62 5.41 6.08
C LEU A 82 3.57 5.13 7.24
N SER A 83 3.54 3.91 7.80
CA SER A 83 4.42 3.52 8.90
C SER A 83 5.25 2.30 8.53
N LEU A 84 6.55 2.35 8.80
CA LEU A 84 7.44 1.21 8.76
C LEU A 84 7.39 0.50 10.12
N VAL A 85 6.84 -0.71 10.14
CA VAL A 85 6.65 -1.54 11.33
C VAL A 85 7.74 -2.61 11.36
N VAL A 86 8.52 -2.62 12.44
CA VAL A 86 9.58 -3.60 12.67
C VAL A 86 9.39 -4.17 14.07
N GLU A 87 9.36 -5.49 14.18
CA GLU A 87 9.15 -6.16 15.46
C GLU A 87 10.22 -5.73 16.49
N GLY A 88 9.77 -5.38 17.69
CA GLY A 88 10.64 -4.93 18.78
C GLY A 88 11.20 -3.50 18.63
N ARG A 89 10.70 -2.71 17.67
CA ARG A 89 11.08 -1.29 17.51
C ARG A 89 9.85 -0.38 17.41
N THR A 90 10.04 0.89 17.73
CA THR A 90 9.02 1.92 17.50
C THR A 90 8.82 2.13 16.00
N ASP A 91 7.56 2.18 15.57
CA ASP A 91 7.18 2.46 14.18
C ASP A 91 7.78 3.80 13.73
N LYS A 92 8.36 3.83 12.53
CA LYS A 92 8.75 5.08 11.87
C LYS A 92 7.63 5.51 10.94
N GLU A 93 7.19 6.75 11.03
CA GLU A 93 5.96 7.22 10.37
C GLU A 93 6.23 8.38 9.41
N LEU A 94 5.50 8.40 8.30
CA LEU A 94 5.39 9.53 7.37
C LEU A 94 3.96 10.08 7.44
N ASP A 95 3.82 11.36 7.77
CA ASP A 95 2.56 12.09 7.64
C ASP A 95 2.30 12.40 6.16
N LEU A 96 1.19 11.85 5.64
CA LEU A 96 0.78 12.01 4.24
C LEU A 96 -0.31 13.07 4.06
N THR A 97 -0.72 13.73 5.14
CA THR A 97 -1.70 14.85 5.10
C THR A 97 -1.04 16.21 4.90
N GLY A 98 0.24 16.33 5.26
CA GLY A 98 1.03 17.55 5.13
C GLY A 98 1.72 17.73 3.77
N ASP A 99 2.84 18.45 3.80
CA ASP A 99 3.64 18.72 2.60
C ASP A 99 4.47 17.50 2.18
N LEU A 100 3.99 16.80 1.16
CA LEU A 100 4.61 15.59 0.61
C LEU A 100 6.04 15.81 0.08
N SER A 101 6.43 17.05 -0.25
CA SER A 101 7.78 17.34 -0.76
C SER A 101 8.85 17.09 0.30
N LYS A 102 8.51 17.30 1.58
CA LYS A 102 9.40 17.10 2.74
C LYS A 102 9.67 15.63 3.05
N LEU A 103 8.85 14.71 2.54
CA LEU A 103 9.02 13.27 2.76
C LEU A 103 10.30 12.71 2.13
N LYS A 104 10.85 13.40 1.13
CA LYS A 104 12.14 13.04 0.48
C LYS A 104 13.36 13.35 1.34
N GLU A 105 13.19 14.17 2.38
CA GLU A 105 14.22 14.55 3.35
C GLU A 105 14.25 13.57 4.53
N GLN A 106 13.13 12.92 4.81
CA GLN A 106 13.04 11.87 5.82
C GLN A 106 13.62 10.57 5.26
N VAL A 107 14.65 10.05 5.92
CA VAL A 107 15.32 8.80 5.54
C VAL A 107 15.14 7.78 6.65
N PHE A 108 14.50 6.67 6.33
CA PHE A 108 14.35 5.55 7.27
C PHE A 108 15.55 4.60 7.20
N THR A 109 16.28 4.45 8.29
CA THR A 109 17.28 3.38 8.42
C THR A 109 16.58 2.04 8.63
N ILE A 110 16.93 1.05 7.80
CA ILE A 110 16.51 -0.34 7.89
C ILE A 110 17.76 -1.21 8.03
N LYS A 111 17.84 -2.00 9.10
CA LYS A 111 18.92 -2.99 9.23
C LYS A 111 18.75 -4.09 8.18
N GLU A 112 19.85 -4.47 7.53
CA GLU A 112 19.85 -5.60 6.61
C GLU A 112 19.36 -6.90 7.28
N GLY A 113 18.58 -7.71 6.55
CA GLY A 113 17.97 -8.93 7.08
C GLY A 113 16.84 -8.69 8.08
N ALA A 114 16.49 -7.43 8.39
CA ALA A 114 15.34 -7.14 9.25
C ALA A 114 14.03 -7.49 8.54
N LYS A 115 13.13 -8.13 9.28
CA LYS A 115 11.74 -8.33 8.85
C LYS A 115 10.93 -7.08 9.17
N TYR A 116 10.16 -6.62 8.19
CA TYR A 116 9.35 -5.42 8.31
C TYR A 116 8.01 -5.55 7.57
N ARG A 117 7.07 -4.68 7.92
CA ARG A 117 5.81 -4.47 7.20
C ARG A 117 5.57 -2.98 7.01
N MET A 118 4.88 -2.61 5.94
CA MET A 118 4.33 -1.27 5.79
C MET A 118 2.89 -1.25 6.31
N LYS A 119 2.57 -0.26 7.15
CA LYS A 119 1.22 0.03 7.62
C LYS A 119 0.73 1.31 6.96
N VAL A 120 -0.33 1.22 6.15
CA VAL A 120 -0.98 2.38 5.54
C VAL A 120 -2.24 2.69 6.35
N SER A 121 -2.33 3.91 6.87
CA SER A 121 -3.55 4.42 7.52
C SER A 121 -4.27 5.36 6.56
N PHE A 122 -5.57 5.16 6.39
CA PHE A 122 -6.38 5.95 5.47
C PHE A 122 -7.83 6.06 5.95
N TYR A 123 -8.54 7.08 5.49
CA TYR A 123 -9.94 7.31 5.77
C TYR A 123 -10.76 7.13 4.51
N VAL A 124 -11.95 6.56 4.67
CA VAL A 124 -13.01 6.57 3.67
C VAL A 124 -14.16 7.31 4.32
N GLN A 125 -14.68 8.37 3.70
CA GLN A 125 -15.54 9.31 4.42
C GLN A 125 -16.94 9.53 3.84
N ARG A 126 -17.19 9.19 2.57
CA ARG A 126 -18.49 9.46 1.92
C ARG A 126 -19.07 8.22 1.26
N GLU A 127 -18.33 7.62 0.34
CA GLU A 127 -18.77 6.49 -0.48
C GLU A 127 -17.87 5.26 -0.28
N ILE A 128 -18.38 4.08 -0.60
CA ILE A 128 -17.56 2.87 -0.66
C ILE A 128 -16.49 3.06 -1.75
N VAL A 129 -15.25 2.73 -1.42
CA VAL A 129 -14.18 2.58 -2.40
C VAL A 129 -13.95 1.10 -2.67
N SER A 130 -13.87 0.74 -3.95
CA SER A 130 -13.67 -0.64 -4.39
C SER A 130 -12.24 -0.85 -4.90
N GLY A 131 -11.63 -1.97 -4.48
CA GLY A 131 -10.33 -2.40 -4.98
C GLY A 131 -9.21 -1.40 -4.77
N LEU A 132 -9.11 -0.85 -3.56
CA LEU A 132 -7.93 -0.07 -3.18
C LEU A 132 -6.67 -0.90 -3.39
N ARG A 133 -5.65 -0.26 -3.93
CA ARG A 133 -4.35 -0.83 -4.21
C ARG A 133 -3.24 0.11 -3.75
N TYR A 134 -2.26 -0.47 -3.08
CA TYR A 134 -1.01 0.18 -2.76
C TYR A 134 0.06 -0.29 -3.74
N GLU A 135 0.62 0.62 -4.51
CA GLU A 135 1.71 0.34 -5.44
C GLU A 135 2.98 1.00 -4.93
N GLN A 136 4.08 0.28 -5.04
CA GLN A 136 5.39 0.75 -4.65
C GLN A 136 6.42 0.44 -5.73
N LYS A 137 7.24 1.43 -6.04
CA LYS A 137 8.39 1.31 -6.93
C LYS A 137 9.64 1.73 -6.18
N THR A 138 10.55 0.80 -5.97
CA THR A 138 11.81 1.00 -5.25
C THR A 138 12.97 1.03 -6.23
N SER A 139 13.77 2.08 -6.19
CA SER A 139 14.98 2.22 -7.00
C SER A 139 16.19 2.67 -6.19
N ARG A 140 17.38 2.36 -6.70
CA ARG A 140 18.65 2.81 -6.13
C ARG A 140 19.51 3.43 -7.23
N LYS A 141 19.94 4.67 -6.98
CA LYS A 141 20.86 5.39 -7.86
C LYS A 141 22.16 4.58 -8.03
N GLY A 142 22.68 4.47 -9.25
CA GLY A 142 23.77 3.57 -9.60
C GLY A 142 23.31 2.17 -10.05
N ILE A 143 22.48 1.47 -9.28
CA ILE A 143 21.94 0.16 -9.72
C ILE A 143 20.95 0.33 -10.87
N GLN A 144 20.06 1.31 -10.75
CA GLN A 144 19.12 1.63 -11.83
C GLN A 144 19.86 2.12 -13.09
N ASP A 145 20.92 2.91 -12.92
CA ASP A 145 21.66 3.48 -14.04
C ASP A 145 22.50 2.43 -14.79
N VAL A 146 23.07 1.46 -14.06
CA VAL A 146 23.94 0.42 -14.63
C VAL A 146 23.17 -0.81 -15.10
N LEU A 147 22.14 -1.22 -14.36
CA LEU A 147 21.42 -2.48 -14.61
C LEU A 147 19.96 -2.28 -15.04
N GLY A 148 19.47 -1.04 -15.10
CA GLY A 148 18.06 -0.75 -15.36
C GLY A 148 17.12 -1.25 -14.26
N ALA A 149 17.65 -1.77 -13.16
CA ALA A 149 16.89 -2.56 -12.21
C ALA A 149 16.07 -1.66 -11.27
N VAL A 150 14.77 -1.90 -11.26
CA VAL A 150 13.77 -1.27 -10.39
C VAL A 150 12.86 -2.35 -9.87
N ASP A 151 12.53 -2.28 -8.58
CA ASP A 151 11.60 -3.22 -7.98
C ASP A 151 10.21 -2.59 -7.95
N LYS A 152 9.22 -3.32 -8.44
CA LYS A 152 7.82 -2.91 -8.42
C LYS A 152 7.05 -3.93 -7.59
N SER A 153 6.15 -3.45 -6.75
CA SER A 153 5.25 -4.24 -5.93
C SER A 153 3.86 -3.62 -5.97
N LYS A 154 2.83 -4.45 -6.11
CA LYS A 154 1.44 -4.03 -6.03
C LYS A 154 0.75 -4.88 -4.97
N PHE A 155 0.01 -4.23 -4.09
CA PHE A 155 -0.68 -4.86 -2.98
C PHE A 155 -2.17 -4.54 -3.07
N MET A 156 -3.01 -5.57 -3.21
CA MET A 156 -4.45 -5.43 -3.08
C MET A 156 -4.78 -5.13 -1.61
N VAL A 157 -5.37 -3.97 -1.38
CA VAL A 157 -5.77 -3.48 -0.05
C VAL A 157 -7.23 -3.88 0.21
N GLY A 158 -8.08 -3.81 -0.81
CA GLY A 158 -9.48 -4.28 -0.78
C GLY A 158 -10.52 -3.16 -0.87
N SER A 159 -11.77 -3.47 -0.54
CA SER A 159 -12.88 -2.52 -0.59
C SER A 159 -13.29 -2.08 0.81
N TYR A 160 -13.57 -0.79 0.97
CA TYR A 160 -13.80 -0.19 2.29
C TYR A 160 -14.98 0.79 2.24
N GLY A 161 -15.85 0.68 3.23
CA GLY A 161 -16.95 1.63 3.45
C GLY A 161 -16.53 2.84 4.29
N PRO A 162 -17.35 3.90 4.28
CA PRO A 162 -17.08 5.09 5.08
C PRO A 162 -17.16 4.82 6.58
N LYS A 163 -16.25 5.41 7.36
CA LYS A 163 -16.29 5.37 8.84
C LYS A 163 -15.55 6.56 9.44
N GLU A 164 -15.80 6.85 10.72
CA GLU A 164 -15.20 8.00 11.42
C GLU A 164 -13.71 7.80 11.78
N THR A 165 -13.25 6.55 11.88
CA THR A 165 -11.87 6.21 12.26
C THR A 165 -11.03 5.82 11.05
N ALA A 166 -9.71 5.79 11.21
CA ALA A 166 -8.84 5.30 10.14
C ALA A 166 -9.03 3.79 9.90
N HIS A 167 -9.01 3.39 8.64
CA HIS A 167 -8.68 2.03 8.23
C HIS A 167 -7.17 1.86 8.24
N GLU A 168 -6.74 0.63 8.54
CA GLU A 168 -5.32 0.27 8.54
C GLU A 168 -5.13 -0.96 7.66
N TYR A 169 -4.12 -0.90 6.80
CA TYR A 169 -3.68 -2.03 5.99
C TYR A 169 -2.21 -2.32 6.28
N LEU A 170 -1.90 -3.60 6.52
CA LEU A 170 -0.53 -4.08 6.67
C LEU A 170 -0.16 -4.89 5.44
N THR A 171 0.97 -4.56 4.82
CA THR A 171 1.56 -5.43 3.80
C THR A 171 1.98 -6.78 4.41
N PRO A 172 2.16 -7.82 3.58
CA PRO A 172 2.88 -9.02 4.00
C PRO A 172 4.25 -8.69 4.61
N ILE A 173 4.78 -9.61 5.43
CA ILE A 173 6.16 -9.48 5.95
C ILE A 173 7.10 -9.51 4.74
N ASP A 174 7.98 -8.51 4.67
CA ASP A 174 9.14 -8.53 3.80
C ASP A 174 10.42 -8.53 4.63
N GLU A 175 11.53 -8.92 4.02
CA GLU A 175 12.86 -8.97 4.61
C GLU A 175 13.81 -8.06 3.83
N ALA A 176 14.45 -7.13 4.54
CA ALA A 176 15.44 -6.25 3.96
C ALA A 176 16.61 -7.09 3.38
N PRO A 177 17.07 -6.81 2.15
CA PRO A 177 18.18 -7.56 1.58
C PRO A 177 19.46 -7.37 2.41
N SER A 178 20.35 -8.36 2.37
CA SER A 178 21.62 -8.36 3.10
C SER A 178 22.86 -8.44 2.24
N GLY A 179 23.94 -7.82 2.71
CA GLY A 179 25.26 -7.84 2.08
C GLY A 179 25.78 -6.46 1.69
N MET A 180 27.10 -6.33 1.59
CA MET A 180 27.76 -5.04 1.31
C MET A 180 27.25 -4.36 0.03
N LEU A 181 26.90 -5.13 -0.99
CA LEU A 181 26.39 -4.61 -2.27
C LEU A 181 24.99 -4.00 -2.17
N VAL A 182 24.17 -4.42 -1.19
CA VAL A 182 22.77 -3.99 -1.06
C VAL A 182 22.58 -2.88 -0.04
N ARG A 183 23.58 -2.64 0.83
CA ARG A 183 23.58 -1.48 1.72
C ARG A 183 23.66 -0.17 0.93
N GLY A 184 22.95 0.84 1.40
CA GLY A 184 22.90 2.18 0.80
C GLY A 184 21.48 2.73 0.69
N SER A 185 21.37 3.91 0.08
CA SER A 185 20.12 4.67 0.03
C SER A 185 19.23 4.26 -1.15
N TYR A 186 17.93 4.12 -0.87
CA TYR A 186 16.88 3.77 -1.80
C TYR A 186 15.85 4.90 -1.89
N THR A 187 15.33 5.11 -3.08
CA THR A 187 14.17 5.98 -3.31
C THR A 187 12.97 5.13 -3.60
N VAL A 188 11.85 5.48 -2.97
CA VAL A 188 10.59 4.80 -3.14
C VAL A 188 9.58 5.78 -3.71
N GLU A 189 8.95 5.41 -4.81
CA GLU A 189 7.76 6.06 -5.35
C GLU A 189 6.55 5.20 -4.96
N SER A 190 5.67 5.76 -4.15
CA SER A 190 4.49 5.09 -3.62
C SER A 190 3.23 5.71 -4.21
N LYS A 191 2.24 4.88 -4.49
CA LYS A 191 0.95 5.28 -5.04
C LYS A 191 -0.18 4.52 -4.36
N PHE A 192 -1.25 5.23 -4.05
CA PHE A 192 -2.53 4.65 -3.65
C PHE A 192 -3.54 4.90 -4.78
N THR A 193 -4.19 3.85 -5.24
CA THR A 193 -5.13 3.86 -6.38
C THR A 193 -6.29 2.90 -6.10
N ASP A 194 -7.30 2.90 -6.95
CA ASP A 194 -8.45 1.98 -6.90
C ASP A 194 -8.65 1.23 -8.24
N ASP A 195 -9.75 0.47 -8.34
CA ASP A 195 -10.15 -0.23 -9.57
C ASP A 195 -10.55 0.75 -10.69
N ASP A 196 -11.06 1.93 -10.32
CA ASP A 196 -11.41 3.01 -11.24
C ASP A 196 -10.18 3.77 -11.76
N ARG A 197 -8.97 3.36 -11.35
CA ARG A 197 -7.66 3.94 -11.71
C ARG A 197 -7.52 5.40 -11.27
N ASN A 198 -8.26 5.82 -10.26
CA ASN A 198 -8.08 7.14 -9.66
C ASN A 198 -6.71 7.19 -8.96
N SER A 199 -5.90 8.19 -9.29
CA SER A 199 -4.70 8.47 -8.50
C SER A 199 -5.10 9.18 -7.21
N ILE A 200 -5.27 8.42 -6.13
CA ILE A 200 -5.73 8.93 -4.83
C ILE A 200 -4.62 9.73 -4.15
N LEU A 201 -3.42 9.16 -4.10
CA LEU A 201 -2.22 9.83 -3.58
C LEU A 201 -0.96 9.23 -4.20
N GLU A 202 -0.02 10.08 -4.59
CA GLU A 202 1.32 9.68 -5.01
C GLU A 202 2.36 10.45 -4.19
N TRP A 203 3.34 9.76 -3.63
CA TRP A 203 4.40 10.38 -2.84
C TRP A 203 5.75 9.69 -3.06
N LYS A 204 6.82 10.39 -2.69
CA LYS A 204 8.18 9.86 -2.78
C LYS A 204 8.88 10.00 -1.44
N TRP A 205 9.56 8.96 -1.02
CA TRP A 205 10.28 8.91 0.24
C TRP A 205 11.56 8.09 0.09
N LYS A 206 12.39 8.07 1.13
CA LYS A 206 13.67 7.39 1.10
C LYS A 206 13.86 6.49 2.32
N PHE A 207 14.56 5.40 2.10
CA PHE A 207 15.10 4.59 3.18
C PHE A 207 16.53 4.19 2.86
N GLU A 208 17.26 3.75 3.86
CA GLU A 208 18.65 3.32 3.74
C GLU A 208 18.81 1.96 4.39
N ILE A 209 19.46 1.04 3.68
CA ILE A 209 19.83 -0.25 4.23
C ILE A 209 21.23 -0.15 4.83
N LYS A 210 21.35 -0.44 6.13
CA LYS A 210 22.61 -0.43 6.87
C LYS A 210 22.88 -1.79 7.53
N LYS A 211 24.11 -1.97 8.02
CA LYS A 211 24.49 -3.20 8.71
C LYS A 211 23.78 -3.29 10.07
N ASP A 212 23.68 -2.18 10.77
CA ASP A 212 22.94 -2.03 12.02
C ASP A 212 22.03 -0.78 12.00
N TRP A 213 21.12 -0.69 12.98
CA TRP A 213 20.11 0.37 13.03
C TRP A 213 20.67 1.75 13.36
N ASP A 214 21.79 1.79 14.09
CA ASP A 214 22.42 2.99 14.65
C ASP A 214 23.70 3.38 13.88
N ASP A 215 23.98 2.70 12.77
CA ASP A 215 25.02 3.09 11.81
C ASP A 215 24.64 4.38 11.05
#